data_AF-A0A7W8KRV3-F1
#
_entry.id   AF-A0A7W8KRV3-F1
#
_cell.length_a   1.000
_cell.length_b   1.000
_cell.length_c   1.000
_cell.angle_alpha   90.00
_cell.angle_beta   90.00
_cell.angle_gamma   90.00
#
_symmetry.space_group_name_H-M   'P 1'
#
loop_
_entity.id
_entity.type
_entity.pdbx_description
1 polymer ?
#
loop_
_entity_poly.entity_id
_entity_poly.type
_entity_poly.pdbx_seq_one_letter_code
_entity_poly.pdbx_strand_id
1 'polypeptide(L)'
;MSLIKLKNAKSWRPQGLRPLYMSVVGFIVAFGLRYALAPFVDEALSMLFFAVNCIVISYLAGYLYALGLLAVSIPTAMFFFRKPFYMIDGINDKDIFMIIVYTVIVMTASIIIEWLQRERYAAVLQQRVSETRYQLLIESDQARRAEYGKQFEGGAES
;
A
#
# COMPACT_ATOMS: atom_id res chain seq x y z
N MET A 1 -14.43 6.86 26.72
CA MET A 1 -15.20 6.70 25.47
C MET A 1 -14.36 7.21 24.31
N SER A 2 -13.60 6.32 23.65
CA SER A 2 -12.79 6.70 22.49
C SER A 2 -13.68 6.73 21.26
N LEU A 3 -14.04 7.91 20.76
CA LEU A 3 -14.72 8.08 19.48
C LEU A 3 -13.80 7.60 18.35
N ILE A 4 -13.99 6.35 17.91
CA ILE A 4 -13.28 5.81 16.75
C ILE A 4 -13.81 6.54 15.52
N LYS A 5 -12.96 7.43 14.99
CA LYS A 5 -13.24 8.21 13.79
C LYS A 5 -13.20 7.27 12.58
N LEU A 6 -14.35 6.70 12.23
CA LEU A 6 -14.54 5.88 11.02
C LEU A 6 -14.16 6.73 9.80
N LYS A 7 -12.92 6.56 9.30
CA LYS A 7 -12.47 7.17 8.06
C LYS A 7 -13.03 6.37 6.88
N ASN A 8 -13.37 7.09 5.82
CA ASN A 8 -13.91 6.56 4.58
C ASN A 8 -13.10 5.35 4.07
N ALA A 9 -13.78 4.27 3.68
CA ALA A 9 -13.18 3.07 3.08
C ALA A 9 -12.28 3.39 1.87
N LYS A 10 -12.56 4.52 1.19
CA LYS A 10 -11.75 5.07 0.10
C LYS A 10 -10.36 5.59 0.53
N SER A 11 -10.07 5.69 1.82
CA SER A 11 -8.80 6.22 2.37
C SER A 11 -7.94 5.13 3.01
N TRP A 12 -7.87 3.96 2.38
CA TRP A 12 -6.99 2.85 2.79
C TRP A 12 -5.54 3.27 3.07
N ARG A 13 -5.10 4.32 2.39
CA ARG A 13 -3.72 4.82 2.39
C ARG A 13 -3.43 5.66 3.63
N PRO A 14 -2.30 5.42 4.33
CA PRO A 14 -1.83 6.33 5.37
C PRO A 14 -1.55 7.71 4.75
N GLN A 15 -2.41 8.68 5.05
CA GLN A 15 -2.26 10.07 4.59
C GLN A 15 -1.07 10.70 5.33
N GLY A 16 -0.08 11.24 4.61
CA GLY A 16 1.04 11.99 5.18
C GLY A 16 2.39 11.80 4.47
N LEU A 17 3.47 12.26 5.12
CA LEU A 17 4.85 12.19 4.60
C LEU A 17 5.53 10.82 4.79
N ARG A 18 4.96 9.94 5.62
CA ARG A 18 5.48 8.58 5.87
C ARG A 18 5.64 7.73 4.60
N PRO A 19 4.62 7.60 3.72
CA PRO A 19 4.76 6.85 2.48
C PRO A 19 5.83 7.42 1.55
N LEU A 20 6.02 8.75 1.55
CA LEU A 20 7.08 9.40 0.77
C LEU A 20 8.46 8.99 1.26
N TYR A 21 8.71 9.06 2.58
CA TYR A 21 9.99 8.66 3.16
C TYR A 21 10.30 7.17 2.90
N MET A 22 9.32 6.28 3.07
CA MET A 22 9.48 4.86 2.75
C MET A 22 9.82 4.61 1.28
N SER A 23 9.20 5.38 0.38
CA SER A 23 9.46 5.32 -1.07
C SER A 23 10.91 5.70 -1.40
N VAL A 24 11.40 6.78 -0.78
CA VAL A 24 12.79 7.26 -0.96
C VAL A 24 13.79 6.24 -0.41
N VAL A 25 13.57 5.74 0.81
CA VAL A 25 14.45 4.72 1.41
C VAL A 25 14.46 3.44 0.58
N GLY A 26 13.29 2.95 0.15
CA GLY A 26 13.20 1.77 -0.71
C GLY A 26 13.95 1.96 -2.03
N PHE A 27 13.85 3.15 -2.63
CA PHE A 27 14.61 3.48 -3.83
C PHE A 27 16.12 3.46 -3.61
N ILE A 28 16.61 4.04 -2.52
CA ILE A 28 18.04 4.03 -2.17
C ILE A 28 18.53 2.60 -1.95
N VAL A 29 17.75 1.77 -1.25
CA VAL A 29 18.08 0.36 -1.01
C VAL A 29 18.10 -0.43 -2.32
N ALA A 30 17.12 -0.24 -3.20
CA ALA A 30 17.07 -0.91 -4.49
C ALA A 30 18.25 -0.50 -5.39
N PHE A 31 18.59 0.78 -5.39
CA PHE A 31 19.75 1.30 -6.10
C PHE A 31 21.06 0.70 -5.55
N GLY A 32 21.24 0.72 -4.23
CA GLY A 32 22.41 0.15 -3.57
C GLY A 32 22.57 -1.36 -3.80
N LEU A 33 21.46 -2.11 -3.74
CA LEU A 33 21.45 -3.54 -4.02
C LEU A 33 21.81 -3.83 -5.47
N ARG A 34 21.28 -3.06 -6.42
CA ARG A 34 21.62 -3.19 -7.85
C ARG A 34 23.07 -2.80 -8.14
N TYR A 35 23.60 -1.79 -7.44
CA TYR A 35 25.00 -1.38 -7.54
C TYR A 35 25.94 -2.47 -7.00
N ALA A 36 25.62 -3.07 -5.86
CA ALA A 36 26.39 -4.18 -5.30
C ALA A 36 26.36 -5.44 -6.20
N LEU A 37 25.22 -5.69 -6.86
CA LEU A 37 25.05 -6.80 -7.80
C LEU A 37 25.44 -6.45 -9.25
N ALA A 38 26.04 -5.28 -9.49
CA ALA A 38 26.53 -4.88 -10.81
C ALA A 38 27.44 -5.93 -11.50
N PRO A 39 28.34 -6.66 -10.82
CA PRO A 39 29.19 -7.65 -11.50
C PRO A 39 28.45 -8.95 -11.89
N PHE A 40 27.27 -9.21 -11.31
CA PHE A 40 26.52 -10.46 -11.53
C PHE A 40 25.30 -10.28 -12.43
N VAL A 41 24.78 -9.06 -12.55
CA VAL A 41 23.50 -8.80 -13.21
C VAL A 41 23.74 -8.17 -14.57
N ASP A 42 23.34 -8.90 -15.61
CA ASP A 42 23.42 -8.47 -17.00
C ASP A 42 22.61 -7.19 -17.26
N GLU A 43 22.98 -6.47 -18.32
CA GLU A 43 22.40 -5.19 -18.70
C GLU A 43 20.89 -5.28 -18.93
N ALA A 44 20.42 -6.43 -19.44
CA ALA A 44 19.01 -6.74 -19.66
C ALA A 44 18.14 -6.76 -18.39
N LEU A 45 18.75 -6.95 -17.20
CA LEU A 45 18.07 -6.96 -15.91
C LEU A 45 18.19 -5.63 -15.16
N SER A 46 18.64 -4.56 -15.83
CA SER A 46 18.77 -3.20 -15.29
C SER A 46 17.56 -2.75 -14.44
N MET A 47 16.34 -2.95 -14.96
CA MET A 47 15.11 -2.49 -14.31
C MET A 47 14.54 -3.41 -13.23
N LEU A 48 15.01 -4.65 -13.10
CA LEU A 48 14.33 -5.67 -12.27
C LEU A 48 14.21 -5.21 -10.81
N PHE A 49 15.32 -4.75 -10.23
CA PHE A 49 15.35 -4.30 -8.83
C PHE A 49 14.47 -3.08 -8.59
N PHE A 50 14.40 -2.17 -9.56
CA PHE A 50 13.51 -1.02 -9.51
C PHE A 50 12.04 -1.44 -9.63
N ALA A 51 11.73 -2.40 -10.51
CA ALA A 51 10.38 -2.92 -10.67
C ALA A 51 9.89 -3.62 -9.40
N VAL A 52 10.73 -4.47 -8.79
CA VAL A 52 10.42 -5.11 -7.49
C VAL A 52 10.18 -4.07 -6.41
N ASN A 53 11.05 -3.05 -6.32
CA ASN A 53 10.86 -1.97 -5.36
C ASN A 53 9.56 -1.18 -5.61
N CYS A 54 9.22 -0.90 -6.87
CA CYS A 54 7.94 -0.27 -7.21
C CYS A 54 6.75 -1.10 -6.76
N ILE A 55 6.81 -2.43 -6.92
CA ILE A 55 5.75 -3.36 -6.45
C ILE A 55 5.64 -3.33 -4.91
N VAL A 56 6.76 -3.35 -4.20
CA VAL A 56 6.79 -3.25 -2.73
C VAL A 56 6.22 -1.92 -2.25
N ILE A 57 6.61 -0.80 -2.87
CA ILE A 57 6.06 0.52 -2.56
C ILE A 57 4.59 0.62 -2.93
N SER A 58 4.16 -0.02 -4.02
CA SER A 58 2.74 -0.14 -4.38
C SER A 58 1.95 -0.82 -3.27
N TYR A 59 2.52 -1.86 -2.66
CA TYR A 59 1.92 -2.52 -1.51
C TYR A 59 1.91 -1.66 -0.24
N LEU A 60 2.96 -0.89 0.04
CA LEU A 60 3.05 -0.15 1.31
C LEU A 60 2.36 1.23 1.26
N ALA A 61 2.55 1.96 0.16
CA ALA A 61 2.13 3.35 -0.02
C ALA A 61 0.97 3.49 -1.05
N GLY A 62 0.70 2.44 -1.83
CA GLY A 62 -0.34 2.40 -2.85
C GLY A 62 0.14 2.80 -4.24
N TYR A 63 -0.75 2.63 -5.22
CA TYR A 63 -0.46 2.76 -6.66
C TYR A 63 0.23 4.07 -7.10
N LEU A 64 -0.28 5.23 -6.65
CA LEU A 64 0.28 6.54 -7.07
C LEU A 64 1.77 6.72 -6.75
N TYR A 65 2.24 6.25 -5.59
CA TYR A 65 3.65 6.39 -5.23
C TYR A 65 4.52 5.45 -6.04
N ALA A 66 4.05 4.24 -6.32
CA ALA A 66 4.73 3.30 -7.20
C ALA A 66 4.87 3.86 -8.63
N LEU A 67 3.85 4.53 -9.17
CA LEU A 67 3.96 5.20 -10.46
C LEU A 67 4.95 6.35 -10.46
N GLY A 68 4.92 7.20 -9.43
CA GLY A 68 5.89 8.28 -9.29
C GLY A 68 7.32 7.74 -9.21
N LEU A 69 7.51 6.64 -8.47
CA LEU A 69 8.80 5.97 -8.37
C LEU A 69 9.23 5.35 -9.70
N LEU A 70 8.29 4.76 -10.44
CA LEU A 70 8.54 4.19 -11.75
C LEU A 70 9.05 5.27 -12.71
N ALA A 71 8.38 6.44 -12.74
CA ALA A 71 8.78 7.58 -13.56
C ALA A 71 10.19 8.10 -13.24
N VAL A 72 10.64 8.01 -11.99
CA VAL A 72 12.01 8.37 -11.57
C VAL A 72 13.01 7.24 -11.83
N SER A 73 12.56 5.98 -11.72
CA SER A 73 13.40 4.81 -11.90
C SER A 73 13.82 4.58 -13.35
N ILE A 74 12.96 4.91 -14.32
CA ILE A 74 13.27 4.80 -15.76
C ILE A 74 14.51 5.61 -16.14
N PRO A 75 14.56 6.95 -15.93
CA PRO A 75 15.73 7.74 -16.29
C PRO A 75 16.96 7.34 -15.47
N THR A 76 16.79 6.98 -14.19
CA THR A 76 17.91 6.50 -13.35
C THR A 76 18.51 5.20 -13.91
N ALA A 77 17.66 4.26 -14.31
CA ALA A 77 18.07 2.98 -14.89
C ALA A 77 18.80 3.16 -16.22
N MET A 78 18.30 4.07 -17.07
CA MET A 78 18.92 4.39 -18.36
C MET A 78 20.29 5.08 -18.19
N PHE A 79 20.46 5.95 -17.20
CA PHE A 79 21.69 6.71 -17.01
C PHE A 79 22.82 5.91 -16.33
N PHE A 80 22.49 5.10 -15.31
CA PHE A 80 23.50 4.42 -14.50
C PHE A 80 23.84 3.00 -14.94
N PHE A 81 22.88 2.25 -15.51
CA PHE A 81 23.03 0.81 -15.72
C PHE A 81 23.08 0.40 -17.19
N ARG A 82 23.16 1.36 -18.11
CA ARG A 82 23.31 1.13 -19.56
C ARG A 82 24.70 1.54 -20.05
N LYS A 83 25.24 0.80 -21.01
CA LYS A 83 26.43 1.16 -21.79
C LYS A 83 26.07 2.07 -22.97
N PRO A 84 26.88 3.09 -23.28
CA PRO A 84 28.03 3.60 -22.50
C PRO A 84 27.57 4.23 -21.18
N PHE A 85 28.16 3.77 -20.07
CA PHE A 85 27.82 4.28 -18.74
C PHE A 85 28.09 5.78 -18.67
N TYR A 86 27.17 6.54 -18.07
CA TYR A 86 27.27 8.00 -17.91
C TYR A 86 27.23 8.81 -19.21
N MET A 87 26.82 8.21 -20.33
CA MET A 87 26.57 8.93 -21.58
C MET A 87 25.14 8.68 -22.08
N ILE A 88 24.49 9.74 -22.56
CA ILE A 88 23.18 9.63 -23.21
C ILE A 88 23.45 9.15 -24.64
N ASP A 89 23.50 7.85 -24.83
CA ASP A 89 23.48 7.24 -26.16
C ASP A 89 22.03 7.12 -26.66
N GLY A 90 21.88 6.96 -27.98
CA GLY A 90 20.58 6.85 -28.64
C GLY A 90 19.72 5.73 -28.04
N ILE A 91 18.42 5.98 -27.93
CA ILE A 91 17.45 4.97 -27.47
C ILE A 91 17.40 3.84 -28.50
N ASN A 92 17.74 2.62 -28.10
CA ASN A 92 17.70 1.44 -28.96
C ASN A 92 16.33 0.74 -28.86
N ASP A 93 15.91 -0.01 -29.87
CA ASP A 93 14.61 -0.70 -29.90
C ASP A 93 14.44 -1.69 -28.73
N LYS A 94 15.54 -2.34 -28.33
CA LYS A 94 15.57 -3.24 -27.17
C LYS A 94 15.23 -2.53 -25.87
N ASP A 95 15.61 -1.25 -25.76
CA ASP A 95 15.35 -0.45 -24.56
C ASP A 95 13.88 -0.10 -24.43
N ILE A 96 13.27 0.31 -25.55
CA ILE A 96 11.85 0.61 -25.61
C ILE A 96 11.05 -0.63 -25.24
N PHE A 97 11.44 -1.78 -25.78
CA PHE A 97 10.80 -3.05 -25.46
C PHE A 97 10.89 -3.38 -23.95
N MET A 98 12.07 -3.25 -23.34
CA MET A 98 12.22 -3.50 -21.90
C MET A 98 11.43 -2.51 -21.05
N ILE A 99 11.44 -1.21 -21.38
CA ILE A 99 10.66 -0.19 -20.67
C ILE A 99 9.18 -0.54 -20.70
N ILE A 100 8.65 -0.92 -21.87
CA ILE A 100 7.25 -1.32 -22.02
C ILE A 100 6.94 -2.55 -21.15
N VAL A 101 7.76 -3.60 -21.24
CA VAL A 101 7.55 -4.85 -20.48
C VAL A 101 7.53 -4.58 -18.98
N TYR A 102 8.54 -3.89 -18.45
CA TYR A 102 8.59 -3.60 -17.01
C TYR A 102 7.49 -2.65 -16.56
N THR A 103 7.12 -1.67 -17.40
CA THR A 103 5.99 -0.79 -17.12
C THR A 103 4.69 -1.58 -17.03
N VAL A 104 4.42 -2.47 -17.97
CA VAL A 104 3.23 -3.33 -17.95
C VAL A 104 3.21 -4.23 -16.71
N ILE A 105 4.36 -4.81 -16.33
CA ILE A 105 4.47 -5.65 -15.13
C ILE A 105 4.15 -4.84 -13.86
N VAL A 106 4.80 -3.69 -13.68
CA VAL A 106 4.60 -2.85 -12.48
C VAL A 106 3.18 -2.28 -12.44
N MET A 107 2.65 -1.84 -13.58
CA MET A 107 1.26 -1.35 -13.71
C MET A 107 0.27 -2.44 -13.31
N THR A 108 0.39 -3.63 -13.90
CA THR A 108 -0.52 -4.75 -13.64
C THR A 108 -0.46 -5.19 -12.18
N ALA A 109 0.76 -5.38 -11.65
CA ALA A 109 0.96 -5.73 -10.25
C ALA A 109 0.37 -4.66 -9.31
N SER A 110 0.58 -3.38 -9.62
CA SER A 110 0.10 -2.28 -8.80
C SER A 110 -1.42 -2.15 -8.83
N ILE A 111 -2.08 -2.42 -9.97
CA ILE A 111 -3.54 -2.46 -10.08
C ILE A 111 -4.11 -3.60 -9.25
N ILE A 112 -3.55 -4.81 -9.35
CA ILE A 112 -3.98 -5.99 -8.59
C ILE A 112 -3.85 -5.73 -7.08
N ILE A 113 -2.71 -5.16 -6.66
CA ILE A 113 -2.45 -4.84 -5.26
C ILE A 113 -3.45 -3.79 -4.73
N GLU A 114 -3.68 -2.71 -5.48
CA GLU A 114 -4.64 -1.67 -5.11
C GLU A 114 -6.06 -2.25 -4.99
N TRP A 115 -6.45 -3.14 -5.90
CA TRP A 115 -7.74 -3.83 -5.85
C TRP A 115 -7.85 -4.73 -4.61
N LEU A 116 -6.87 -5.59 -4.38
CA LEU A 116 -6.83 -6.50 -3.22
C LEU A 116 -6.88 -5.74 -1.88
N GLN A 117 -6.18 -4.61 -1.82
CA GLN A 117 -6.12 -3.78 -0.63
C GLN A 117 -7.46 -3.11 -0.32
N ARG A 118 -8.18 -2.66 -1.34
CA ARG A 118 -9.53 -2.10 -1.20
C ARG A 118 -10.51 -3.14 -0.66
N GLU A 119 -10.48 -4.36 -1.20
CA GLU A 119 -11.31 -5.46 -0.71
C GLU A 119 -10.98 -5.81 0.75
N ARG A 120 -9.69 -5.91 1.10
CA ARG A 120 -9.25 -6.19 2.47
C ARG A 120 -9.76 -5.14 3.46
N TYR A 121 -9.72 -3.85 3.11
CA TYR A 121 -10.21 -2.81 4.02
C TYR A 121 -11.73 -2.77 4.11
N ALA A 122 -12.45 -3.09 3.04
CA ALA A 122 -13.90 -3.22 3.09
C ALA A 122 -14.32 -4.33 4.08
N ALA A 123 -13.66 -5.49 4.02
CA ALA A 123 -13.91 -6.60 4.93
C ALA A 123 -13.61 -6.23 6.40
N VAL A 124 -12.45 -5.60 6.66
CA VAL A 124 -12.09 -5.16 8.03
C VAL A 124 -13.10 -4.13 8.55
N LEU A 125 -13.57 -3.21 7.71
CA LEU A 125 -14.55 -2.21 8.12
C LEU A 125 -15.89 -2.86 8.50
N GLN A 126 -16.36 -3.83 7.70
CA GLN A 126 -17.58 -4.58 8.02
C GLN A 126 -17.46 -5.34 9.35
N GLN A 127 -16.30 -5.95 9.61
CA GLN A 127 -16.04 -6.61 10.90
C GLN A 127 -16.08 -5.63 12.07
N ARG A 128 -15.49 -4.44 11.94
CA ARG A 128 -15.52 -3.43 13.03
C ARG A 128 -16.93 -2.91 13.29
N VAL A 129 -17.74 -2.76 12.24
CA VAL A 129 -19.14 -2.33 12.37
C VAL A 129 -19.98 -3.43 13.02
N SER A 130 -19.77 -4.71 12.71
CA SER A 130 -20.47 -5.81 13.36
C SER A 130 -20.09 -5.92 14.85
N GLU A 131 -18.80 -5.80 15.20
CA GLU A 131 -18.32 -5.74 16.58
C GLU A 131 -19.00 -4.61 17.37
N THR A 132 -19.07 -3.41 16.80
CA THR A 132 -19.69 -2.25 17.45
C THR A 132 -21.21 -2.44 17.63
N ARG A 133 -21.91 -2.94 16.60
CA ARG A 133 -23.35 -3.24 16.69
C ARG A 133 -23.65 -4.30 17.75
N TYR A 134 -22.79 -5.31 17.84
CA TYR A 134 -22.93 -6.37 18.83
C TYR A 134 -22.74 -5.84 20.26
N GLN A 135 -21.75 -4.96 20.49
CA GLN A 135 -21.56 -4.31 21.79
C GLN A 135 -22.77 -3.45 22.20
N LEU A 136 -23.32 -2.65 21.28
CA LEU A 136 -24.50 -1.83 21.54
C LEU A 136 -25.73 -2.68 21.88
N LEU A 137 -25.91 -3.84 21.23
CA LEU A 137 -26.99 -4.77 21.56
C LEU A 137 -26.85 -5.31 22.98
N ILE A 138 -25.64 -5.71 23.39
CA ILE A 138 -25.38 -6.19 24.76
C ILE A 138 -25.65 -5.09 25.78
N GLU A 139 -25.17 -3.87 25.54
CA GLU A 139 -25.39 -2.73 26.43
C GLU A 139 -26.89 -2.40 26.55
N SER A 140 -27.62 -2.43 25.43
CA SER A 140 -29.07 -2.21 25.44
C SER A 140 -29.84 -3.31 26.20
N ASP A 141 -29.39 -4.57 26.11
CA ASP A 141 -30.00 -5.68 26.83
C ASP A 141 -29.73 -5.60 28.34
N GLN A 142 -28.51 -5.21 28.72
CA GLN A 142 -28.16 -4.94 30.12
C GLN A 142 -28.97 -3.76 30.70
N ALA A 143 -29.11 -2.67 29.95
CA ALA A 143 -29.91 -1.52 30.36
C ALA A 143 -31.38 -1.91 30.60
N ARG A 144 -31.97 -2.70 29.67
CA ARG A 144 -33.34 -3.22 29.84
C ARG A 144 -33.47 -4.10 31.08
N ARG A 145 -32.52 -5.01 31.32
CA ARG A 145 -32.54 -5.87 32.53
C ARG A 145 -32.42 -5.07 33.82
N ALA A 146 -31.62 -4.01 33.83
CA ALA A 146 -31.51 -3.11 34.98
C ALA A 146 -32.81 -2.34 35.25
N GLU A 147 -33.52 -1.91 34.21
CA GLU A 147 -34.85 -1.29 34.36
C GLU A 147 -35.88 -2.28 34.93
N TYR A 148 -35.91 -3.53 34.43
CA TYR A 148 -36.78 -4.56 34.99
C TYR A 148 -36.46 -4.85 36.46
N GLY A 149 -35.18 -4.97 36.83
CA GLY A 149 -34.77 -5.18 38.23
C GLY A 149 -35.30 -4.11 39.18
N LYS A 150 -35.22 -2.83 38.77
CA LYS A 150 -35.75 -1.70 39.57
C LYS A 150 -37.27 -1.73 39.72
N GLN A 151 -38.01 -2.19 38.71
CA GLN A 151 -39.46 -2.34 38.81
C GLN A 151 -39.89 -3.43 39.81
N PHE A 152 -39.13 -4.52 39.92
CA PHE A 152 -39.43 -5.57 40.89
C PHE A 152 -39.11 -5.16 42.33
N GLU A 153 -38.05 -4.37 42.56
CA GLU A 153 -37.74 -3.83 43.89
C GLU A 153 -38.79 -2.80 44.34
N GLY A 154 -39.22 -1.89 43.45
CA GLY A 154 -40.24 -0.89 43.78
C GLY A 154 -41.67 -1.43 43.94
N GLY A 155 -41.96 -2.62 43.40
CA GLY A 155 -43.26 -3.29 43.56
C GLY A 155 -43.36 -4.17 44.82
N ALA A 156 -42.25 -4.44 45.51
CA ALA A 156 -42.23 -5.22 46.74
C ALA A 156 -42.40 -4.36 48.02
N GLU A 157 -42.36 -3.03 47.90
CA GLU A 157 -42.54 -2.08 49.01
C GLU A 157 -43.96 -1.47 49.11
N SER A 158 -44.93 -1.95 48.31
CA SER A 158 -46.36 -1.57 48.38
C SER A 158 -47.23 -2.69 48.92
#